data_AF-A0A0G4FDX8-F1
#
_entry.id   AF-A0A0G4FDX8-F1
#
_cell.length_a   1.000
_cell.length_b   1.000
_cell.length_c   1.000
_cell.angle_alpha   90.00
_cell.angle_beta   90.00
_cell.angle_gamma   90.00
#
_symmetry.space_group_name_H-M   'P 1'
#
loop_
_entity.id
_entity.type
_entity.pdbx_description
1 polymer ?
#
loop_
_entity_poly.entity_id
_entity_poly.type
_entity_poly.pdbx_seq_one_letter_code
_entity_poly.pdbx_strand_id
1 'polypeptide(L)'
;MMLLVLVLLFRFGGRQLPSPTTATLRGPPRGRYRTSAFSRRPMPVDVATPGLKAASRGGLDAGSSAEAPPLSLQEQRLKRFITLAELIPPGSPAADIGCDHGLLAAHLVHSGRCPNAIAIDRSSSSCEAARSTVERFALSHAVDVRQGDGLTALSAGEVDTVCVAGMGVGGILDILKGPPQADSDPLSREDSLLRSLRIRTLVVQPQTPRLGSLYALRRWLQVHQWPINEERLVVIGKRLYVTIKAVATQPRAVDRDAVLSADIERELLLGRAQWESDRDNDGIRHRYHRYLVNQRTVLARQVADPRWQSEQKQRWMAILDDAIRSPTMSPSMPLD
;
A
#
# COMPACT_ATOMS: atom_id res chain seq x y z
N MET A 1 15.77 -6.35 -9.21
CA MET A 1 16.78 -5.39 -8.72
C MET A 1 16.30 -4.51 -7.57
N MET A 2 15.07 -3.95 -7.57
CA MET A 2 14.62 -2.99 -6.53
C MET A 2 14.34 -3.59 -5.14
N LEU A 3 13.68 -4.76 -5.08
CA LEU A 3 13.55 -5.55 -3.84
C LEU A 3 14.95 -5.87 -3.28
N LEU A 4 15.89 -6.19 -4.17
CA LEU A 4 17.27 -6.50 -3.84
C LEU A 4 18.02 -5.29 -3.27
N VAL A 5 17.82 -4.07 -3.78
CA VAL A 5 18.49 -2.85 -3.25
C VAL A 5 18.00 -2.50 -1.85
N LEU A 6 16.69 -2.51 -1.59
CA LEU A 6 16.19 -2.29 -0.21
C LEU A 6 16.64 -3.43 0.73
N VAL A 7 16.53 -4.69 0.30
CA VAL A 7 16.95 -5.85 1.12
C VAL A 7 18.46 -5.86 1.38
N LEU A 8 19.29 -5.53 0.38
CA LEU A 8 20.76 -5.45 0.52
C LEU A 8 21.17 -4.28 1.41
N LEU A 9 20.53 -3.12 1.29
CA LEU A 9 20.81 -2.00 2.19
C LEU A 9 20.54 -2.45 3.63
N PHE A 10 19.42 -3.08 3.94
CA PHE A 10 19.14 -3.57 5.30
C PHE A 10 20.08 -4.67 5.80
N ARG A 11 20.62 -5.54 4.94
CA ARG A 11 21.58 -6.58 5.36
C ARG A 11 22.98 -6.05 5.72
N PHE A 12 23.39 -4.90 5.20
CA PHE A 12 24.75 -4.35 5.39
C PHE A 12 24.82 -3.06 6.23
N GLY A 13 23.71 -2.61 6.81
CA GLY A 13 23.60 -1.36 7.60
C GLY A 13 24.25 -1.38 8.98
N GLY A 14 25.49 -1.84 9.10
CA GLY A 14 26.24 -1.90 10.37
C GLY A 14 27.75 -1.63 10.25
N ARG A 15 28.25 -1.18 9.09
CA ARG A 15 29.65 -0.79 8.95
C ARG A 15 29.74 0.63 8.42
N GLN A 16 30.33 1.52 9.22
CA GLN A 16 30.80 2.82 8.77
C GLN A 16 31.69 2.63 7.55
N LEU A 17 31.39 3.33 6.46
CA LEU A 17 32.34 3.50 5.36
C LEU A 17 33.52 4.33 5.91
N PRO A 18 34.78 3.94 5.66
CA PRO A 18 35.92 4.71 6.13
C PRO A 18 35.93 6.08 5.43
N SER A 19 36.09 7.13 6.23
CA SER A 19 36.26 8.51 5.75
C SER A 19 37.53 8.64 4.89
N PRO A 20 37.48 9.35 3.75
CA PRO A 20 38.63 9.50 2.88
C PRO A 20 39.70 10.36 3.56
N THR A 21 40.91 9.79 3.65
CA THR A 21 42.12 10.44 4.16
C THR A 21 42.51 11.61 3.26
N THR A 22 42.80 12.75 3.88
CA THR A 22 43.35 13.96 3.28
C THR A 22 44.71 13.65 2.61
N ALA A 23 44.79 13.79 1.30
CA ALA A 23 46.05 13.83 0.57
C ALA A 23 46.17 15.19 -0.12
N THR A 24 47.02 16.04 0.45
CA THR A 24 47.51 17.31 -0.09
C THR A 24 48.41 17.07 -1.28
N LEU A 25 48.05 17.56 -2.47
CA LEU A 25 48.99 17.73 -3.58
C LEU A 25 48.82 19.09 -4.27
N ARG A 26 49.97 19.75 -4.43
CA ARG A 26 50.22 21.11 -4.93
C ARG A 26 49.86 21.26 -6.42
N GLY A 27 49.37 22.44 -6.83
CA GLY A 27 49.39 22.91 -8.24
C GLY A 27 50.82 23.24 -8.72
N PRO A 28 51.08 23.55 -10.03
CA PRO A 28 50.43 24.62 -10.83
C PRO A 28 50.44 24.29 -12.38
N PRO A 29 50.46 25.24 -13.36
CA PRO A 29 49.89 26.59 -13.51
C PRO A 29 48.91 26.75 -14.71
N ARG A 30 48.41 27.98 -14.86
CA ARG A 30 47.40 28.51 -15.81
C ARG A 30 47.78 28.42 -17.31
N GLY A 31 46.76 28.18 -18.16
CA GLY A 31 46.79 28.42 -19.61
C GLY A 31 45.40 28.70 -20.17
N ARG A 32 45.25 29.78 -20.94
CA ARG A 32 44.03 30.21 -21.66
C ARG A 32 43.82 29.39 -22.95
N TYR A 33 42.58 29.10 -23.33
CA TYR A 33 41.90 29.57 -24.56
C TYR A 33 40.72 28.68 -25.02
N ARG A 34 39.63 29.39 -25.36
CA ARG A 34 38.66 29.22 -26.46
C ARG A 34 37.69 28.02 -26.55
N THR A 35 36.44 28.46 -26.61
CA THR A 35 35.21 27.89 -27.18
C THR A 35 35.37 27.15 -28.51
N SER A 36 34.75 25.97 -28.63
CA SER A 36 33.89 25.62 -29.78
C SER A 36 33.04 24.40 -29.46
N ALA A 37 31.81 24.42 -29.98
CA ALA A 37 30.80 23.39 -29.84
C ALA A 37 31.16 22.14 -30.64
N PHE A 38 30.89 20.94 -30.11
CA PHE A 38 30.81 19.74 -30.94
C PHE A 38 29.79 18.72 -30.41
N SER A 39 28.89 18.39 -31.34
CA SER A 39 27.94 17.27 -31.44
C SER A 39 28.17 16.06 -30.52
N ARG A 40 27.13 15.70 -29.75
CA ARG A 40 27.01 14.42 -29.03
C ARG A 40 26.56 13.31 -29.99
N ARG A 41 27.42 12.33 -30.24
CA ARG A 41 27.02 10.95 -30.59
C ARG A 41 27.53 10.02 -29.47
N PRO A 42 26.73 9.03 -29.02
CA PRO A 42 27.14 8.11 -27.97
C PRO A 42 28.13 7.05 -28.47
N MET A 43 29.16 6.79 -27.67
CA MET A 43 30.13 5.70 -27.87
C MET A 43 29.56 4.37 -27.32
N PRO A 44 29.87 3.22 -27.96
CA PRO A 44 29.52 1.90 -27.45
C PRO A 44 30.49 1.48 -26.33
N VAL A 45 29.99 0.76 -25.34
CA VAL A 45 30.80 0.17 -24.27
C VAL A 45 30.84 -1.34 -24.50
N ASP A 46 31.96 -1.84 -25.02
CA ASP A 46 32.30 -3.26 -25.03
C ASP A 46 32.62 -3.71 -23.60
N VAL A 47 31.91 -4.72 -23.10
CA VAL A 47 32.26 -5.43 -21.87
C VAL A 47 32.67 -6.85 -22.23
N ALA A 48 33.98 -7.09 -22.20
CA ALA A 48 34.58 -8.40 -22.33
C ALA A 48 34.10 -9.34 -21.19
N THR A 49 33.64 -10.52 -21.57
CA THR A 49 33.23 -11.60 -20.64
C THR A 49 34.39 -12.58 -20.48
N PRO A 50 34.88 -12.91 -19.26
CA PRO A 50 35.78 -14.04 -19.08
C PRO A 50 34.97 -15.34 -19.06
N GLY A 51 35.38 -16.29 -19.91
CA GLY A 51 34.74 -17.58 -20.08
C GLY A 51 34.85 -18.49 -18.85
N LEU A 52 33.72 -19.13 -18.51
CA LEU A 52 33.67 -20.26 -17.59
C LEU A 52 33.53 -21.54 -18.42
N LYS A 53 34.51 -22.44 -18.30
CA LYS A 53 34.56 -23.73 -18.98
C LYS A 53 33.38 -24.61 -18.60
N ALA A 54 32.76 -25.22 -19.61
CA ALA A 54 31.78 -26.28 -19.47
C ALA A 54 32.43 -27.54 -18.86
N ALA A 55 31.84 -28.04 -17.78
CA ALA A 55 32.07 -29.40 -17.29
C ALA A 55 30.72 -30.12 -17.29
N SER A 56 30.55 -31.02 -18.25
CA SER A 56 29.48 -32.00 -18.31
C SER A 56 29.68 -33.06 -17.22
N ARG A 57 28.65 -33.36 -16.43
CA ARG A 57 28.42 -34.70 -15.83
C ARG A 57 27.04 -34.80 -15.15
N GLY A 58 26.33 -35.87 -15.48
CA GLY A 58 25.48 -36.63 -14.57
C GLY A 58 24.07 -36.11 -14.34
N GLY A 59 23.08 -36.83 -14.87
CA GLY A 59 21.67 -36.63 -14.52
C GLY A 59 21.36 -37.04 -13.08
N LEU A 60 20.37 -36.38 -12.50
CA LEU A 60 19.61 -36.82 -11.33
C LEU A 60 18.19 -36.23 -11.41
N ASP A 61 17.23 -37.15 -11.44
CA ASP A 61 15.93 -37.15 -10.78
C ASP A 61 14.99 -35.94 -10.87
N ALA A 62 13.80 -36.25 -11.37
CA ALA A 62 12.57 -35.52 -11.12
C ALA A 62 12.35 -35.39 -9.60
N GLY A 63 12.53 -34.18 -9.07
CA GLY A 63 12.36 -33.88 -7.66
C GLY A 63 11.62 -32.58 -7.48
N SER A 64 10.44 -32.69 -6.84
CA SER A 64 9.84 -31.70 -5.93
C SER A 64 9.72 -30.28 -6.46
N SER A 65 8.48 -29.83 -6.69
CA SER A 65 8.12 -28.42 -6.71
C SER A 65 8.45 -27.80 -5.35
N ALA A 66 9.72 -27.45 -5.15
CA ALA A 66 10.22 -26.81 -3.95
C ALA A 66 9.53 -25.45 -3.86
N GLU A 67 8.55 -25.37 -2.97
CA GLU A 67 7.86 -24.14 -2.61
C GLU A 67 8.94 -23.09 -2.28
N ALA A 68 8.89 -21.94 -2.97
CA ALA A 68 9.90 -20.90 -2.78
C ALA A 68 10.02 -20.55 -1.29
N PRO A 69 11.24 -20.35 -0.75
CA PRO A 69 11.43 -20.12 0.67
C PRO A 69 10.58 -18.92 1.14
N PRO A 70 10.00 -19.00 2.35
CA PRO A 70 9.13 -17.95 2.85
C PRO A 70 9.89 -16.62 2.91
N LEU A 71 9.28 -15.56 2.35
CA LEU A 71 9.81 -14.20 2.40
C LEU A 71 10.15 -13.80 3.84
N SER A 72 11.27 -13.12 4.04
CA SER A 72 11.59 -12.49 5.32
C SER A 72 10.54 -11.45 5.70
N LEU A 73 10.41 -11.12 7.00
CA LEU A 73 9.44 -10.13 7.47
C LEU A 73 9.59 -8.76 6.76
N GLN A 74 10.82 -8.38 6.43
CA GLN A 74 11.12 -7.14 5.70
C GLN A 74 10.66 -7.21 4.24
N GLU A 75 10.89 -8.32 3.55
CA GLU A 75 10.42 -8.54 2.18
C GLU A 75 8.89 -8.58 2.11
N GLN A 76 8.25 -9.19 3.11
CA GLN A 76 6.79 -9.19 3.25
C GLN A 76 6.24 -7.77 3.42
N ARG A 77 6.87 -6.94 4.26
CA ARG A 77 6.50 -5.52 4.42
C ARG A 77 6.69 -4.75 3.12
N LEU A 78 7.81 -4.94 2.43
CA LEU A 78 8.10 -4.24 1.18
C LEU A 78 7.14 -4.62 0.06
N LYS A 79 6.82 -5.92 -0.11
CA LYS A 79 5.81 -6.37 -1.08
C LYS A 79 4.45 -5.73 -0.80
N ARG A 80 4.07 -5.58 0.47
CA ARG A 80 2.85 -4.91 0.88
C ARG A 80 2.83 -3.44 0.47
N PHE A 81 3.93 -2.73 0.68
CA PHE A 81 4.05 -1.31 0.36
C PHE A 81 4.13 -1.03 -1.14
N ILE A 82 4.73 -1.92 -1.95
CA ILE A 82 4.80 -1.75 -3.40
C ILE A 82 3.40 -1.72 -4.01
N THR A 83 2.52 -2.66 -3.66
CA THR A 83 1.14 -2.65 -4.18
C THR A 83 0.38 -1.39 -3.78
N LEU A 84 0.65 -0.86 -2.58
CA LEU A 84 0.07 0.40 -2.16
C LEU A 84 0.61 1.57 -3.00
N ALA A 85 1.92 1.62 -3.21
CA ALA A 85 2.57 2.66 -4.01
C ALA A 85 2.11 2.69 -5.47
N GLU A 86 1.80 1.53 -6.06
CA GLU A 86 1.28 1.43 -7.43
C GLU A 86 -0.11 2.05 -7.62
N LEU A 87 -0.90 2.15 -6.55
CA LEU A 87 -2.22 2.78 -6.58
C LEU A 87 -2.18 4.30 -6.48
N ILE A 88 -1.06 4.84 -5.97
CA ILE A 88 -0.86 6.29 -5.82
C ILE A 88 -0.63 6.91 -7.21
N PRO A 89 -1.37 7.96 -7.60
CA PRO A 89 -1.19 8.62 -8.89
C PRO A 89 0.27 9.12 -9.06
N PRO A 90 0.96 8.80 -10.16
CA PRO A 90 2.28 9.35 -10.44
C PRO A 90 2.26 10.88 -10.44
N GLY A 91 3.30 11.50 -9.88
CA GLY A 91 3.43 12.95 -9.78
C GLY A 91 2.60 13.59 -8.66
N SER A 92 1.80 12.83 -7.91
CA SER A 92 1.03 13.36 -6.78
C SER A 92 1.90 13.49 -5.52
N PRO A 93 1.97 14.67 -4.88
CA PRO A 93 2.38 14.79 -3.48
C PRO A 93 1.54 13.86 -2.59
N ALA A 94 2.17 13.17 -1.65
CA ALA A 94 1.49 12.15 -0.84
C ALA A 94 1.83 12.24 0.66
N ALA A 95 0.85 11.93 1.52
CA ALA A 95 1.08 11.73 2.95
C ALA A 95 0.96 10.24 3.32
N ASP A 96 1.92 9.73 4.09
CA ASP A 96 1.95 8.40 4.70
C ASP A 96 1.56 8.52 6.18
N ILE A 97 0.30 8.23 6.50
CA ILE A 97 -0.26 8.36 7.85
C ILE A 97 -0.13 7.05 8.63
N GLY A 98 0.47 7.14 9.82
CA GLY A 98 0.88 5.97 10.60
C GLY A 98 2.13 5.31 10.02
N CYS A 99 3.11 6.15 9.66
CA CYS A 99 4.22 5.76 8.80
C CYS A 99 5.16 4.70 9.41
N ASP A 100 5.14 4.50 10.74
CA ASP A 100 6.01 3.57 11.50
C ASP A 100 7.52 3.84 11.28
N HIS A 101 8.06 3.43 10.14
CA HIS A 101 9.45 3.65 9.73
C HIS A 101 9.59 4.56 8.50
N GLY A 102 8.51 5.15 7.96
CA GLY A 102 8.57 6.03 6.80
C GLY A 102 8.97 5.35 5.49
N LEU A 103 8.92 4.00 5.43
CA LEU A 103 9.38 3.24 4.27
C LEU A 103 8.53 3.49 3.03
N LEU A 104 7.22 3.71 3.18
CA LEU A 104 6.35 4.03 2.05
C LEU A 104 6.70 5.43 1.51
N ALA A 105 6.73 6.46 2.37
CA ALA A 105 7.12 7.82 1.96
C ALA A 105 8.49 7.85 1.26
N ALA A 106 9.50 7.19 1.85
CA ALA A 106 10.83 7.07 1.25
C ALA A 106 10.78 6.37 -0.12
N HIS A 107 10.03 5.27 -0.24
CA HIS A 107 9.89 4.55 -1.50
C HIS A 107 9.22 5.38 -2.59
N LEU A 108 8.18 6.14 -2.25
CA LEU A 108 7.44 6.96 -3.21
C LEU A 108 8.31 8.04 -3.84
N VAL A 109 9.13 8.71 -3.03
CA VAL A 109 10.08 9.72 -3.52
C VAL A 109 11.25 9.07 -4.25
N HIS A 110 11.86 8.03 -3.67
CA HIS A 110 13.03 7.37 -4.26
C HIS A 110 12.75 6.75 -5.63
N SER A 111 11.55 6.20 -5.83
CA SER A 111 11.11 5.64 -7.12
C SER A 111 10.71 6.70 -8.16
N GLY A 112 10.68 7.98 -7.78
CA GLY A 112 10.17 9.06 -8.62
C GLY A 112 8.65 9.04 -8.82
N ARG A 113 7.92 8.23 -8.04
CA ARG A 113 6.46 8.14 -8.11
C ARG A 113 5.81 9.43 -7.59
N CYS A 114 6.34 9.98 -6.51
CA CYS A 114 5.90 11.24 -5.91
C CYS A 114 7.05 12.26 -5.94
N PRO A 115 6.77 13.55 -6.22
CA PRO A 115 7.79 14.60 -6.17
C PRO A 115 8.28 14.87 -4.74
N ASN A 116 7.38 14.71 -3.76
CA ASN A 116 7.63 14.83 -2.33
C ASN A 116 6.63 13.97 -1.55
N ALA A 117 6.94 13.71 -0.28
CA ALA A 117 6.04 13.01 0.62
C ALA A 117 6.13 13.53 2.06
N ILE A 118 5.07 13.34 2.83
CA ILE A 118 5.04 13.64 4.27
C ILE A 118 4.77 12.34 5.03
N ALA A 119 5.68 11.93 5.90
CA ALA A 119 5.52 10.81 6.80
C ALA A 119 5.02 11.33 8.16
N ILE A 120 3.86 10.86 8.62
CA ILE A 120 3.22 11.30 9.85
C ILE A 120 2.99 10.12 10.78
N ASP A 121 3.38 10.26 12.04
CA ASP A 121 3.02 9.33 13.11
C ASP A 121 2.75 10.06 14.43
N ARG A 122 1.94 9.47 15.30
CA ARG A 122 1.73 9.99 16.66
C ARG A 122 2.92 9.69 17.56
N SER A 123 3.57 8.56 17.30
CA SER A 123 4.70 8.05 18.06
C SER A 123 5.98 8.81 17.70
N SER A 124 6.61 9.42 18.71
CA SER A 124 7.91 10.09 18.53
C SER A 124 8.99 9.10 18.09
N SER A 125 8.98 7.87 18.61
CA SER A 125 9.95 6.83 18.24
C SER A 125 9.76 6.36 16.78
N SER A 126 8.52 6.31 16.30
CA SER A 126 8.22 6.04 14.89
C SER A 126 8.69 7.19 14.00
N CYS A 127 8.49 8.44 14.44
CA CYS A 127 9.02 9.61 13.71
C CYS A 127 10.57 9.60 13.67
N GLU A 128 11.25 9.22 14.75
CA GLU A 128 12.71 9.06 14.77
C GLU A 128 13.18 7.96 13.81
N ALA A 129 12.49 6.80 13.79
CA ALA A 129 12.77 5.72 12.86
C ALA A 129 12.53 6.12 11.40
N ALA A 130 11.49 6.91 11.13
CA ALA A 130 11.21 7.48 9.82
C ALA A 130 12.29 8.50 9.40
N ARG A 131 12.73 9.39 10.28
CA ARG A 131 13.85 10.32 10.00
C ARG A 131 15.14 9.56 9.69
N SER A 132 15.47 8.54 10.48
CA SER A 132 16.63 7.69 10.22
C SER A 132 16.55 7.02 8.84
N THR A 133 15.38 6.54 8.45
CA THR A 133 15.13 5.99 7.12
C THR A 133 15.34 7.04 6.03
N VAL A 134 14.74 8.22 6.17
CA VAL A 134 14.85 9.33 5.21
C VAL A 134 16.30 9.78 5.02
N GLU A 135 17.05 9.96 6.11
CA GLU A 135 18.47 10.32 6.09
C GLU A 135 19.33 9.25 5.42
N ARG A 136 19.08 7.98 5.76
CA ARG A 136 19.79 6.84 5.19
C ARG A 136 19.66 6.75 3.67
N PHE A 137 18.51 7.12 3.13
CA PHE A 137 18.25 7.17 1.69
C PHE A 137 18.56 8.53 1.06
N ALA A 138 19.11 9.49 1.82
CA ALA A 138 19.40 10.86 1.41
C ALA A 138 18.17 11.61 0.85
N LEU A 139 16.99 11.36 1.42
CA LEU A 139 15.71 11.90 0.95
C LEU A 139 15.19 13.09 1.76
N SER A 140 15.97 13.63 2.71
CA SER A 140 15.54 14.72 3.60
C SER A 140 15.15 16.01 2.85
N HIS A 141 15.51 16.13 1.57
CA HIS A 141 15.13 17.24 0.71
C HIS A 141 13.70 17.13 0.14
N ALA A 142 13.07 15.95 0.24
CA ALA A 142 11.79 15.66 -0.40
C ALA A 142 10.83 14.82 0.45
N VAL A 143 11.29 14.26 1.58
CA VAL A 143 10.42 13.62 2.58
C VAL A 143 10.48 14.41 3.89
N ASP A 144 9.35 14.96 4.29
CA ASP A 144 9.18 15.62 5.59
C ASP A 144 8.60 14.63 6.62
N VAL A 145 9.11 14.65 7.85
CA VAL A 145 8.69 13.72 8.91
C VAL A 145 8.12 14.50 10.09
N ARG A 146 6.83 14.33 10.34
CA ARG A 146 6.08 15.08 11.35
C ARG A 146 5.51 14.15 12.42
N GLN A 147 5.60 14.59 13.66
CA GLN A 147 4.82 13.99 14.72
C GLN A 147 3.45 14.67 14.78
N GLY A 148 2.36 13.90 14.71
CA GLY A 148 1.01 14.45 14.76
C GLY A 148 -0.09 13.40 14.69
N ASP A 149 -1.34 13.82 14.91
CA ASP A 149 -2.50 12.93 14.97
C ASP A 149 -3.24 12.89 13.62
N GLY A 150 -2.95 11.86 12.83
CA GLY A 150 -3.63 11.63 11.56
C GLY A 150 -3.50 12.80 10.60
N LEU A 151 -4.64 13.28 10.10
CA LEU A 151 -4.71 14.35 9.10
C LEU A 151 -4.41 15.75 9.67
N THR A 152 -4.41 15.93 10.99
CA THR A 152 -4.26 17.26 11.62
C THR A 152 -2.88 17.88 11.43
N ALA A 153 -1.87 17.08 11.06
CA ALA A 153 -0.52 17.52 10.78
C ALA A 153 -0.30 18.00 9.33
N LEU A 154 -1.36 18.05 8.53
CA LEU A 154 -1.34 18.50 7.13
C LEU A 154 -1.91 19.92 7.00
N SER A 155 -1.41 20.64 6.01
CA SER A 155 -1.96 21.92 5.57
C SER A 155 -2.78 21.78 4.29
N ALA A 156 -3.71 22.71 4.06
CA ALA A 156 -4.57 22.67 2.88
C ALA A 156 -3.78 22.78 1.56
N GLY A 157 -4.01 21.84 0.65
CA GLY A 157 -3.33 21.78 -0.65
C GLY A 157 -1.87 21.34 -0.58
N GLU A 158 -1.38 20.92 0.59
CA GLU A 158 -0.02 20.45 0.78
C GLU A 158 0.23 19.09 0.12
N VAL A 159 -0.76 18.20 0.20
CA VAL A 159 -0.75 16.89 -0.46
C VAL A 159 -2.06 16.65 -1.18
N ASP A 160 -1.98 15.88 -2.27
CA ASP A 160 -3.15 15.48 -3.06
C ASP A 160 -3.64 14.06 -2.70
N THR A 161 -2.71 13.21 -2.23
CA THR A 161 -2.98 11.81 -1.90
C THR A 161 -2.68 11.52 -0.43
N VAL A 162 -3.59 10.85 0.26
CA VAL A 162 -3.38 10.35 1.62
C VAL A 162 -3.33 8.82 1.59
N CYS A 163 -2.32 8.26 2.24
CA CYS A 163 -2.12 6.84 2.42
C CYS A 163 -2.29 6.48 3.90
N VAL A 164 -3.09 5.45 4.19
CA VAL A 164 -3.23 4.91 5.55
C VAL A 164 -3.12 3.39 5.51
N ALA A 165 -2.02 2.85 6.05
CA ALA A 165 -1.69 1.43 5.90
C ALA A 165 -1.35 0.78 7.24
N GLY A 166 -1.61 -0.53 7.35
CA GLY A 166 -1.18 -1.30 8.52
C GLY A 166 -1.95 -0.99 9.82
N MET A 167 -3.05 -0.24 9.72
CA MET A 167 -3.97 0.06 10.82
C MET A 167 -5.23 -0.79 10.75
N GLY A 168 -5.91 -0.99 11.88
CA GLY A 168 -7.26 -1.56 11.87
C GLY A 168 -8.25 -0.61 11.19
N VAL A 169 -9.34 -1.15 10.64
CA VAL A 169 -10.35 -0.31 9.96
C VAL A 169 -10.91 0.79 10.87
N GLY A 170 -11.13 0.52 12.16
CA GLY A 170 -11.59 1.54 13.11
C GLY A 170 -10.65 2.74 13.15
N GLY A 171 -9.35 2.51 13.36
CA GLY A 171 -8.36 3.59 13.36
C GLY A 171 -8.21 4.30 12.00
N ILE A 172 -8.39 3.59 10.88
CA ILE A 172 -8.45 4.23 9.56
C ILE A 172 -9.67 5.17 9.50
N LEU A 173 -10.85 4.70 9.91
CA LEU A 173 -12.05 5.53 9.93
C LEU A 173 -11.89 6.74 10.86
N ASP A 174 -11.29 6.57 12.04
CA ASP A 174 -11.03 7.68 12.97
C ASP A 174 -10.13 8.74 12.33
N ILE A 175 -9.08 8.31 11.60
CA ILE A 175 -8.22 9.23 10.83
C ILE A 175 -9.02 9.96 9.75
N LEU A 176 -9.85 9.24 8.98
CA LEU A 176 -10.59 9.83 7.85
C LEU A 176 -11.71 10.78 8.31
N LYS A 177 -12.35 10.49 9.46
CA LYS A 177 -13.35 11.34 10.10
C LYS A 177 -12.72 12.57 10.77
N GLY A 178 -11.46 12.46 11.17
CA GLY A 178 -10.78 13.49 11.95
C GLY A 178 -11.33 13.63 13.37
N PRO A 179 -10.77 14.56 14.16
CA PRO A 179 -11.23 14.79 15.53
C PRO A 179 -12.65 15.37 15.56
N PRO A 180 -13.44 15.07 16.61
CA PRO A 180 -14.72 15.73 16.83
C PRO A 180 -14.52 17.24 16.91
N GLN A 181 -15.31 18.00 16.15
CA GLN A 181 -15.27 19.46 16.20
C GLN A 181 -16.19 19.93 17.33
N ALA A 182 -15.65 20.68 18.29
CA ALA A 182 -16.33 21.07 19.53
C ALA A 182 -17.66 21.84 19.30
N ASP A 183 -17.78 22.53 18.16
CA ASP A 183 -18.94 23.34 17.79
C ASP A 183 -19.60 22.89 16.47
N SER A 184 -19.37 21.64 16.05
CA SER A 184 -19.92 21.17 14.78
C SER A 184 -21.43 21.01 14.82
N ASP A 185 -22.11 21.66 13.87
CA ASP A 185 -23.48 21.37 13.48
C ASP A 185 -23.63 19.83 13.34
N PRO A 186 -24.64 19.18 13.93
CA PRO A 186 -24.90 17.75 13.75
C PRO A 186 -24.99 17.30 12.29
N LEU A 187 -25.24 18.22 11.35
CA LEU A 187 -25.24 18.00 9.91
C LEU A 187 -23.84 18.07 9.26
N SER A 188 -22.81 18.42 10.03
CA SER A 188 -21.42 18.52 9.57
C SER A 188 -20.97 17.19 8.98
N ARG A 189 -20.28 17.27 7.85
CA ARG A 189 -19.77 16.08 7.16
C ARG A 189 -18.58 15.52 7.92
N GLU A 190 -18.61 14.23 8.21
CA GLU A 190 -17.46 13.56 8.85
C GLU A 190 -16.20 13.64 7.99
N ASP A 191 -16.31 13.73 6.66
CA ASP A 191 -15.15 13.88 5.76
C ASP A 191 -14.66 15.34 5.61
N SER A 192 -15.15 16.27 6.45
CA SER A 192 -14.87 17.71 6.34
C SER A 192 -13.37 18.04 6.35
N LEU A 193 -12.57 17.37 7.18
CA LEU A 193 -11.13 17.60 7.27
C LEU A 193 -10.41 17.20 5.97
N LEU A 194 -10.78 16.06 5.36
CA LEU A 194 -10.23 15.67 4.06
C LEU A 194 -10.53 16.71 2.97
N ARG A 195 -11.75 17.26 2.99
CA ARG A 195 -12.20 18.27 2.02
C ARG A 195 -11.48 19.61 2.23
N SER A 196 -11.35 20.08 3.46
CA SER A 196 -10.65 21.34 3.76
C SER A 196 -9.16 21.25 3.42
N LEU A 197 -8.56 20.06 3.59
CA LEU A 197 -7.19 19.78 3.17
C LEU A 197 -7.01 19.66 1.65
N ARG A 198 -8.11 19.64 0.87
CA ARG A 198 -8.13 19.45 -0.59
C ARG A 198 -7.59 18.10 -1.05
N ILE A 199 -7.74 17.06 -0.22
CA ILE A 199 -7.33 15.71 -0.59
C ILE A 199 -8.19 15.21 -1.76
N ARG A 200 -7.53 14.63 -2.76
CA ARG A 200 -8.19 14.10 -3.97
C ARG A 200 -8.21 12.58 -3.99
N THR A 201 -7.18 11.93 -3.44
CA THR A 201 -7.06 10.48 -3.46
C THR A 201 -6.80 9.92 -2.07
N LEU A 202 -7.51 8.85 -1.72
CA LEU A 202 -7.25 8.01 -0.57
C LEU A 202 -6.74 6.66 -1.05
N VAL A 203 -5.66 6.17 -0.45
CA VAL A 203 -5.19 4.79 -0.62
C VAL A 203 -5.09 4.17 0.77
N VAL A 204 -5.97 3.21 1.07
CA VAL A 204 -6.06 2.61 2.39
C VAL A 204 -5.81 1.11 2.34
N GLN A 205 -5.08 0.60 3.32
CA GLN A 205 -4.76 -0.82 3.43
C GLN A 205 -4.88 -1.31 4.87
N PRO A 206 -6.06 -1.81 5.27
CA PRO A 206 -6.26 -2.33 6.61
C PRO A 206 -5.33 -3.51 6.93
N GLN A 207 -4.85 -3.58 8.18
CA GLN A 207 -3.97 -4.64 8.65
C GLN A 207 -4.62 -6.03 8.61
N THR A 208 -5.93 -6.09 8.89
CA THR A 208 -6.71 -7.34 8.84
C THR A 208 -7.99 -7.10 8.06
N PRO A 209 -8.25 -7.86 6.98
CA PRO A 209 -9.44 -7.68 6.16
C PRO A 209 -10.65 -8.40 6.78
N ARG A 210 -11.11 -8.02 7.98
CA ARG A 210 -12.36 -8.62 8.53
C ARG A 210 -13.55 -8.15 7.69
N LEU A 211 -14.43 -9.07 7.30
CA LEU A 211 -15.49 -8.79 6.33
C LEU A 211 -16.41 -7.62 6.75
N GLY A 212 -16.95 -7.67 7.96
CA GLY A 212 -17.82 -6.61 8.48
C GLY A 212 -17.10 -5.27 8.66
N SER A 213 -15.80 -5.29 8.98
CA SER A 213 -15.00 -4.08 9.06
C SER A 213 -14.75 -3.48 7.68
N LEU A 214 -14.38 -4.29 6.68
CA LEU A 214 -14.24 -3.81 5.30
C LEU A 214 -15.57 -3.25 4.77
N TYR A 215 -16.70 -3.92 5.05
CA TYR A 215 -18.02 -3.40 4.72
C TYR A 215 -18.23 -2.00 5.31
N ALA A 216 -17.92 -1.80 6.60
CA ALA A 216 -18.06 -0.49 7.24
C ALA A 216 -17.19 0.59 6.58
N LEU A 217 -15.93 0.25 6.22
CA LEU A 217 -15.03 1.16 5.50
C LEU A 217 -15.58 1.53 4.13
N ARG A 218 -16.01 0.55 3.33
CA ARG A 218 -16.56 0.80 1.99
C ARG A 218 -17.86 1.60 2.05
N ARG A 219 -18.73 1.30 3.02
CA ARG A 219 -19.96 2.05 3.24
C ARG A 219 -19.68 3.49 3.62
N TRP A 220 -18.72 3.73 4.51
CA TRP A 220 -18.29 5.08 4.87
C TRP A 220 -17.78 5.84 3.63
N LEU A 221 -16.86 5.25 2.87
CA LEU A 221 -16.35 5.85 1.63
C LEU A 221 -17.47 6.19 0.64
N GLN A 222 -18.44 5.29 0.46
CA GLN A 222 -19.60 5.52 -0.40
C GLN A 222 -20.48 6.69 0.08
N VAL A 223 -20.88 6.69 1.35
CA VAL A 223 -21.74 7.73 1.94
C VAL A 223 -21.08 9.10 1.89
N HIS A 224 -19.75 9.16 2.07
CA HIS A 224 -18.96 10.38 2.04
C HIS A 224 -18.49 10.78 0.64
N GLN A 225 -18.92 10.06 -0.41
CA GLN A 225 -18.64 10.34 -1.82
C GLN A 225 -17.15 10.31 -2.17
N TRP A 226 -16.52 9.28 -1.63
CA TRP A 226 -15.21 8.77 -2.01
C TRP A 226 -15.43 7.44 -2.74
N PRO A 227 -15.93 7.45 -3.98
CA PRO A 227 -16.12 6.22 -4.74
C PRO A 227 -14.82 5.42 -4.81
N ILE A 228 -14.95 4.11 -4.62
CA ILE A 228 -13.85 3.17 -4.75
C ILE A 228 -13.63 2.93 -6.24
N ASN A 229 -12.51 3.42 -6.76
CA ASN A 229 -12.13 3.29 -8.17
C ASN A 229 -11.38 1.99 -8.44
N GLU A 230 -10.65 1.50 -7.43
CA GLU A 230 -9.76 0.35 -7.58
C GLU A 230 -9.57 -0.36 -6.23
N GLU A 231 -9.64 -1.70 -6.24
CA GLU A 231 -9.33 -2.54 -5.08
C GLU A 231 -8.40 -3.67 -5.52
N ARG A 232 -7.25 -3.81 -4.85
CA ARG A 232 -6.27 -4.86 -5.14
C ARG A 232 -6.11 -5.81 -3.96
N LEU A 233 -6.18 -7.10 -4.25
CA LEU A 233 -5.87 -8.18 -3.32
C LEU A 233 -4.39 -8.54 -3.41
N VAL A 234 -3.73 -8.67 -2.25
CA VAL A 234 -2.32 -9.08 -2.20
C VAL A 234 -2.17 -10.22 -1.22
N VAL A 235 -1.54 -11.30 -1.67
CA VAL A 235 -1.17 -12.43 -0.81
C VAL A 235 0.30 -12.34 -0.45
N ILE A 236 0.58 -12.32 0.85
CA ILE A 236 1.93 -12.28 1.40
C ILE A 236 2.04 -13.38 2.45
N GLY A 237 2.79 -14.43 2.11
CA GLY A 237 2.81 -15.67 2.88
C GLY A 237 1.41 -16.28 3.00
N LYS A 238 0.89 -16.36 4.22
CA LYS A 238 -0.46 -16.89 4.52
C LYS A 238 -1.52 -15.80 4.69
N ARG A 239 -1.15 -14.53 4.57
CA ARG A 239 -2.06 -13.39 4.81
C ARG A 239 -2.54 -12.79 3.50
N LEU A 240 -3.83 -12.49 3.48
CA LEU A 240 -4.48 -11.70 2.44
C LEU A 240 -4.57 -10.25 2.94
N TYR A 241 -4.24 -9.30 2.08
CA TYR A 241 -4.44 -7.87 2.28
C TYR A 241 -5.35 -7.33 1.18
N VAL A 242 -6.14 -6.32 1.52
CA VAL A 242 -6.98 -5.57 0.59
C VAL A 242 -6.46 -4.14 0.59
N THR A 243 -6.15 -3.63 -0.59
CA THR A 243 -5.75 -2.22 -0.77
C THR A 243 -6.84 -1.54 -1.57
N ILE A 244 -7.38 -0.44 -1.04
CA ILE A 244 -8.55 0.27 -1.58
C ILE A 244 -8.09 1.66 -1.99
N LYS A 245 -8.36 2.04 -3.22
CA LYS A 245 -8.18 3.40 -3.73
C LYS A 245 -9.53 4.05 -3.96
N ALA A 246 -9.72 5.20 -3.35
CA ALA A 246 -10.91 6.02 -3.51
C ALA A 246 -10.54 7.44 -3.94
N VAL A 247 -11.26 7.98 -4.93
CA VAL A 247 -11.01 9.33 -5.45
C VAL A 247 -12.21 10.22 -5.12
N ALA A 248 -11.92 11.40 -4.58
CA ALA A 248 -12.93 12.35 -4.16
C ALA A 248 -13.80 12.78 -5.36
N THR A 249 -15.12 12.83 -5.15
CA THR A 249 -16.06 13.44 -6.11
C THR A 249 -16.70 14.71 -5.54
N GLN A 250 -17.38 15.49 -6.37
CA GLN A 250 -18.12 16.65 -5.88
C GLN A 250 -19.24 16.22 -4.92
N PRO A 251 -19.42 16.95 -3.80
CA PRO A 251 -20.49 16.65 -2.87
C PRO A 251 -21.88 16.70 -3.53
N ARG A 252 -22.73 15.74 -3.18
CA ARG A 252 -24.14 15.60 -3.60
C ARG A 252 -24.92 15.15 -2.38
N ALA A 253 -26.20 15.52 -2.32
CA ALA A 253 -27.12 14.94 -1.35
C ALA A 253 -27.18 13.41 -1.56
N VAL A 254 -26.84 12.67 -0.51
CA VAL A 254 -26.96 11.21 -0.46
C VAL A 254 -27.93 10.90 0.68
N ASP A 255 -28.97 10.14 0.39
CA ASP A 255 -29.81 9.57 1.43
C ASP A 255 -29.00 8.49 2.16
N ARG A 256 -28.63 8.79 3.40
CA ARG A 256 -27.78 7.92 4.24
C ARG A 256 -28.56 6.69 4.73
N ASP A 257 -29.87 6.82 4.84
CA ASP A 257 -30.80 5.83 5.36
C ASP A 257 -31.49 5.03 4.24
N ALA A 258 -31.20 5.37 2.98
CA ALA A 258 -31.66 4.63 1.82
C ALA A 258 -31.35 3.14 1.97
N VAL A 259 -32.40 2.32 1.84
CA VAL A 259 -32.29 0.87 1.78
C VAL A 259 -31.38 0.51 0.61
N LEU A 260 -30.30 -0.20 0.91
CA LEU A 260 -29.36 -0.66 -0.09
C LEU A 260 -30.01 -1.71 -0.99
N SER A 261 -29.80 -1.60 -2.29
CA SER A 261 -30.09 -2.72 -3.19
C SER A 261 -29.18 -3.90 -2.85
N ALA A 262 -29.63 -5.12 -3.16
CA ALA A 262 -28.86 -6.33 -2.93
C ALA A 262 -27.48 -6.29 -3.63
N ASP A 263 -27.41 -5.70 -4.83
CA ASP A 263 -26.16 -5.56 -5.58
C ASP A 263 -25.17 -4.62 -4.90
N ILE A 264 -25.65 -3.49 -4.36
CA ILE A 264 -24.79 -2.55 -3.63
C ILE A 264 -24.32 -3.19 -2.32
N GLU A 265 -25.21 -3.87 -1.58
CA GLU A 265 -24.83 -4.55 -0.34
C GLU A 265 -23.78 -5.65 -0.62
N ARG A 266 -23.94 -6.42 -1.70
CA ARG A 266 -22.96 -7.40 -2.16
C ARG A 266 -21.61 -6.77 -2.48
N GLU A 267 -21.61 -5.67 -3.24
CA GLU A 267 -20.38 -4.96 -3.61
C GLU A 267 -19.66 -4.40 -2.37
N LEU A 268 -20.38 -3.81 -1.42
CA LEU A 268 -19.77 -3.31 -0.19
C LEU A 268 -19.19 -4.44 0.67
N LEU A 269 -19.83 -5.62 0.67
CA LEU A 269 -19.39 -6.75 1.47
C LEU A 269 -18.15 -7.41 0.87
N LEU A 270 -18.20 -7.76 -0.41
CA LEU A 270 -17.15 -8.52 -1.07
C LEU A 270 -16.05 -7.60 -1.64
N GLY A 271 -16.39 -6.37 -1.97
CA GLY A 271 -15.59 -5.43 -2.76
C GLY A 271 -15.85 -5.58 -4.25
N ARG A 272 -15.42 -4.58 -5.02
CA ARG A 272 -15.22 -4.75 -6.46
C ARG A 272 -13.92 -5.51 -6.62
N ALA A 273 -13.97 -6.84 -6.54
CA ALA A 273 -12.83 -7.66 -6.88
C ALA A 273 -12.50 -7.46 -8.37
N GLN A 274 -11.62 -6.48 -8.64
CA GLN A 274 -11.03 -6.28 -9.95
C GLN A 274 -10.06 -7.43 -10.16
N TRP A 275 -10.53 -8.46 -10.84
CA TRP A 275 -9.68 -9.50 -11.42
C TRP A 275 -9.02 -8.93 -12.68
N GLU A 276 -8.24 -7.85 -12.55
CA GLU A 276 -7.44 -7.41 -13.68
C GLU A 276 -6.45 -8.51 -14.03
N SER A 277 -6.29 -8.66 -15.34
CA SER A 277 -5.67 -9.76 -16.07
C SER A 277 -4.17 -9.89 -15.79
N ASP A 278 -3.79 -10.39 -14.61
CA ASP A 278 -2.42 -10.82 -14.34
C ASP A 278 -2.30 -12.34 -14.27
N ARG A 279 -1.17 -12.83 -14.78
CA ARG A 279 -0.86 -14.24 -15.11
C ARG A 279 -0.88 -15.22 -13.91
N ASP A 280 -1.18 -14.74 -12.70
CA ASP A 280 -1.08 -15.49 -11.42
C ASP A 280 -2.42 -15.49 -10.63
N ASN A 281 -3.54 -15.37 -11.35
CA ASN A 281 -4.87 -15.12 -10.78
C ASN A 281 -5.40 -16.29 -9.92
N ASP A 282 -5.08 -17.54 -10.27
CA ASP A 282 -5.68 -18.71 -9.62
C ASP A 282 -5.24 -18.88 -8.15
N GLY A 283 -3.98 -18.54 -7.83
CA GLY A 283 -3.49 -18.55 -6.45
C GLY A 283 -4.20 -17.51 -5.57
N ILE A 284 -4.43 -16.31 -6.10
CA ILE A 284 -5.14 -15.24 -5.37
C ILE A 284 -6.62 -15.59 -5.24
N ARG A 285 -7.27 -16.08 -6.30
CA ARG A 285 -8.66 -16.56 -6.27
C ARG A 285 -8.86 -17.64 -5.22
N HIS A 286 -8.01 -18.66 -5.18
CA HIS A 286 -8.08 -19.72 -4.18
C HIS A 286 -7.92 -19.19 -2.76
N ARG A 287 -6.96 -18.28 -2.54
CA ARG A 287 -6.76 -17.64 -1.24
C ARG A 287 -7.94 -16.76 -0.83
N TYR A 288 -8.55 -16.06 -1.79
CA TYR A 288 -9.73 -15.24 -1.55
C TYR A 288 -10.97 -16.10 -1.26
N HIS A 289 -11.20 -17.18 -2.01
CA HIS A 289 -12.25 -18.16 -1.74
C HIS A 289 -12.14 -18.73 -0.32
N ARG A 290 -10.94 -19.20 0.06
CA ARG A 290 -10.67 -19.67 1.43
C ARG A 290 -10.92 -18.59 2.47
N TYR A 291 -10.56 -17.35 2.16
CA TYR A 291 -10.88 -16.20 3.01
C TYR A 291 -12.40 -16.06 3.19
N LEU A 292 -13.20 -16.11 2.12
CA LEU A 292 -14.66 -16.03 2.20
C LEU A 292 -15.27 -17.17 3.04
N VAL A 293 -14.82 -18.42 2.83
CA VAL A 293 -15.25 -19.58 3.64
C VAL A 293 -14.96 -19.37 5.12
N ASN A 294 -13.76 -18.85 5.45
CA ASN A 294 -13.40 -18.53 6.82
C ASN A 294 -14.27 -17.40 7.40
N GLN A 295 -14.52 -16.33 6.64
CA GLN A 295 -15.39 -15.23 7.09
C GLN A 295 -16.83 -15.71 7.29
N ARG A 296 -17.36 -16.56 6.41
CA ARG A 296 -18.67 -17.19 6.52
C ARG A 296 -18.77 -18.02 7.80
N THR A 297 -17.74 -18.78 8.13
CA THR A 297 -17.69 -19.56 9.39
C THR A 297 -17.73 -18.66 10.63
N VAL A 298 -16.97 -17.56 10.62
CA VAL A 298 -17.00 -16.58 11.71
C VAL A 298 -18.36 -15.92 11.82
N LEU A 299 -18.96 -15.53 10.69
CA LEU A 299 -20.27 -14.88 10.65
C LEU A 299 -21.38 -15.81 11.13
N ALA A 300 -21.35 -17.09 10.77
CA ALA A 300 -22.32 -18.09 11.24
C ALA A 300 -22.32 -18.21 12.77
N ARG A 301 -21.13 -18.20 13.40
CA ARG A 301 -21.01 -18.19 14.87
C ARG A 301 -21.61 -16.93 15.50
N GLN A 302 -21.46 -15.78 14.85
CA GLN A 302 -22.07 -14.53 15.32
C GLN A 302 -23.59 -14.53 15.17
N VAL A 303 -24.12 -15.07 14.07
CA VAL A 303 -25.57 -15.14 13.83
C VAL A 303 -26.25 -16.12 14.80
N ALA A 304 -25.56 -17.18 15.20
CA ALA A 304 -26.06 -18.16 16.17
C ALA A 304 -26.11 -17.62 17.61
N ASP A 305 -25.35 -16.57 17.94
CA ASP A 305 -25.40 -15.92 19.25
C ASP A 305 -26.46 -14.79 19.23
N PRO A 306 -27.54 -14.87 20.03
CA PRO A 306 -28.60 -13.87 20.05
C PRO A 306 -28.12 -12.44 20.29
N ARG A 307 -26.99 -12.25 21.00
CA ARG A 307 -26.40 -10.93 21.27
C ARG A 307 -25.90 -10.22 20.02
N TRP A 308 -25.59 -10.99 18.98
CA TRP A 308 -24.94 -10.51 17.77
C TRP A 308 -25.79 -10.72 16.52
N GLN A 309 -27.00 -11.23 16.67
CA GLN A 309 -27.93 -11.50 15.58
C GLN A 309 -28.45 -10.19 14.99
N SER A 310 -28.44 -10.07 13.66
CA SER A 310 -29.09 -8.97 12.94
C SER A 310 -29.51 -9.42 11.56
N GLU A 311 -30.57 -8.81 11.01
CA GLU A 311 -31.02 -9.09 9.65
C GLU A 311 -29.91 -8.85 8.61
N GLN A 312 -29.11 -7.80 8.81
CA GLN A 312 -27.97 -7.50 7.96
C GLN A 312 -26.98 -8.67 7.90
N LYS A 313 -26.66 -9.28 9.05
CA LYS A 313 -25.75 -10.43 9.07
C LYS A 313 -26.36 -11.67 8.42
N GLN A 314 -27.69 -11.84 8.49
CA GLN A 314 -28.37 -12.90 7.75
C GLN A 314 -28.27 -12.67 6.23
N ARG A 315 -28.46 -11.43 5.76
CA ARG A 315 -28.25 -11.07 4.35
C ARG A 315 -26.80 -11.31 3.92
N TRP A 316 -25.83 -10.92 4.75
CA TRP A 316 -24.41 -11.18 4.48
C TRP A 316 -24.08 -12.67 4.39
N MET A 317 -24.70 -13.51 5.23
CA MET A 317 -24.57 -14.97 5.13
C MET A 317 -25.04 -15.48 3.77
N ALA A 318 -26.20 -15.02 3.29
CA ALA A 318 -26.72 -15.40 1.98
C ALA A 318 -25.79 -14.96 0.84
N ILE A 319 -25.26 -13.73 0.90
CA ILE A 319 -24.29 -13.20 -0.08
C ILE A 319 -23.01 -14.05 -0.10
N LEU A 320 -22.47 -14.41 1.06
CA LEU A 320 -21.27 -15.25 1.15
C LEU A 320 -21.52 -16.66 0.62
N ASP A 321 -22.64 -17.27 1.00
CA ASP A 321 -23.00 -18.61 0.57
C ASP A 321 -23.14 -18.69 -0.96
N ASP A 322 -23.72 -17.65 -1.57
CA ASP A 322 -23.77 -17.52 -3.03
C ASP A 322 -22.37 -17.31 -3.65
N ALA A 323 -21.58 -16.38 -3.13
CA ALA A 323 -20.24 -16.11 -3.65
C ALA A 323 -19.29 -17.32 -3.58
N ILE A 324 -19.38 -18.12 -2.52
CA ILE A 324 -18.57 -19.33 -2.32
C ILE A 324 -18.92 -20.43 -3.33
N ARG A 325 -20.20 -20.54 -3.71
CA ARG A 325 -20.69 -21.50 -4.72
C ARG A 325 -20.44 -21.06 -6.16
N SER A 326 -20.15 -19.78 -6.38
CA SER A 326 -19.97 -19.25 -7.74
C SER A 326 -18.79 -19.94 -8.46
N PRO A 327 -18.99 -20.47 -9.68
CA PRO A 327 -17.92 -21.12 -10.45
C PRO A 327 -16.80 -20.14 -10.85
N THR A 328 -17.07 -18.83 -10.87
CA THR A 328 -16.03 -17.80 -11.09
C THR A 328 -15.08 -17.64 -9.90
N MET A 329 -15.48 -18.08 -8.70
CA MET A 329 -14.69 -18.06 -7.47
C MET A 329 -14.12 -19.44 -7.10
N SER A 330 -14.68 -20.52 -7.67
CA SER A 330 -14.13 -21.85 -7.51
C SER A 330 -12.81 -21.94 -8.29
N PRO A 331 -11.71 -22.36 -7.65
CA PRO A 331 -10.50 -22.70 -8.39
C PRO A 331 -10.85 -23.77 -9.42
N SER A 332 -10.34 -23.67 -10.64
CA SER A 332 -10.14 -24.87 -11.45
C SER A 332 -9.33 -25.85 -10.60
N MET A 333 -9.76 -27.12 -10.54
CA MET A 333 -9.28 -28.19 -9.64
C MET A 333 -7.83 -28.05 -9.14
N PRO A 334 -7.54 -28.48 -7.90
CA PRO A 334 -6.19 -28.39 -7.35
C PRO A 334 -5.19 -29.08 -8.30
N LEU A 335 -4.14 -28.36 -8.69
CA LEU A 335 -2.90 -29.01 -9.10
C LEU A 335 -2.27 -29.51 -7.79
N ASP A 336 -2.13 -30.82 -7.71
CA ASP A 336 -1.65 -31.63 -6.57
C ASP A 336 -0.39 -31.07 -5.88
#